data_AF-A0A0D7ACW6-F1
#
_entry.id   AF-A0A0D7ACW6-F1
#
_cell.length_a   1.000
_cell.length_b   1.000
_cell.length_c   1.000
_cell.angle_alpha   90.00
_cell.angle_beta   90.00
_cell.angle_gamma   90.00
#
_symmetry.space_group_name_H-M   'P 1'
#
loop_
_entity.id
_entity.type
_entity.pdbx_description
1 polymer ?
#
loop_
_entity_poly.entity_id
_entity_poly.type
_entity_poly.pdbx_seq_one_letter_code
_entity_poly.pdbx_strand_id
1 'polypeptide(L)'
;DGLYGTADHLVSADFPFVFISNFSDSPIHIAGDSLIGRAHNPRSWLNRPDNFSEEDHRRIHVHATLIRTLVDQTPAVCSAIRAETAITSKAQRNAEGPDDPLATAPIKGGPKTSMEADDPVSTSTLLQAVDVPTDLLDDKCATLEQVISQNAQAFGLDGWLGNYEGLVDIPLKPDTQPISLPPFSASPANRKVIDTQ
;
A
#
# COMPACT_ATOMS: atom_id res chain seq x y z
N ASP A 1 26.98 10.97 5.42
CA ASP A 1 26.64 11.27 4.01
C ASP A 1 25.56 10.31 3.54
N GLY A 2 24.34 10.77 3.28
CA GLY A 2 23.22 9.88 2.91
C GLY A 2 21.82 10.28 3.40
N LEU A 3 21.61 11.55 3.76
CA LEU A 3 20.30 12.01 4.26
C LEU A 3 19.26 12.14 3.13
N TYR A 4 19.73 12.35 1.90
CA TYR A 4 18.94 12.43 0.68
C TYR A 4 19.76 11.94 -0.51
N GLY A 5 19.10 11.54 -1.59
CA GLY A 5 19.75 11.07 -2.80
C GLY A 5 18.85 11.13 -4.03
N THR A 6 19.44 10.90 -5.20
CA THR A 6 18.75 10.86 -6.48
C THR A 6 18.94 9.49 -7.13
N ALA A 7 17.93 9.00 -7.82
CA ALA A 7 18.03 7.79 -8.64
C ALA A 7 18.69 8.09 -9.98
N ASP A 8 19.13 7.08 -10.73
CA ASP A 8 19.61 7.28 -12.10
C ASP A 8 18.45 7.71 -13.01
N HIS A 9 18.55 8.89 -13.60
CA HIS A 9 17.53 9.44 -14.49
C HIS A 9 18.16 10.15 -15.69
N LEU A 10 17.45 10.11 -16.82
CA LEU A 10 17.83 10.84 -18.04
C LEU A 10 17.20 12.23 -18.00
N VAL A 11 18.03 13.27 -17.90
CA VAL A 11 17.58 14.66 -17.98
C VAL A 11 17.58 15.10 -19.44
N SER A 12 16.46 15.61 -19.93
CA SER A 12 16.32 16.20 -21.26
C SER A 12 15.94 17.68 -21.17
N ALA A 13 16.07 18.41 -22.28
CA ALA A 13 15.63 19.80 -22.35
C ALA A 13 14.11 19.94 -22.16
N ASP A 14 13.36 18.93 -22.59
CA ASP A 14 11.90 18.89 -22.46
C ASP A 14 11.44 18.59 -21.03
N PHE A 15 12.29 17.91 -20.24
CA PHE A 15 12.02 17.55 -18.85
C PHE A 15 13.26 17.85 -17.96
N PRO A 16 13.54 19.14 -17.66
CA PRO A 16 14.73 19.56 -16.93
C PRO A 16 14.55 19.39 -15.41
N PHE A 17 13.98 18.26 -14.98
CA PHE A 17 13.66 17.99 -13.59
C PHE A 17 14.52 16.83 -13.06
N VAL A 18 14.95 16.98 -11.81
CA VAL A 18 15.74 15.98 -11.07
C VAL A 18 14.93 15.58 -9.84
N PHE A 19 14.66 14.29 -9.69
CA PHE A 19 13.95 13.77 -8.53
C PHE A 19 14.93 13.53 -7.38
N ILE A 20 14.60 14.07 -6.21
CA ILE A 20 15.40 13.93 -5.00
C ILE A 20 14.52 13.30 -3.93
N SER A 21 14.99 12.20 -3.36
CA SER A 21 14.33 11.52 -2.25
C SER A 21 15.01 11.91 -0.95
N ASN A 22 14.22 12.36 0.02
CA ASN A 22 14.65 12.54 1.39
C ASN A 22 14.51 11.21 2.14
N PHE A 23 15.61 10.65 2.63
CA PHE A 23 15.63 9.39 3.38
C PHE A 23 15.61 9.60 4.89
N SER A 24 15.36 10.83 5.34
CA SER A 24 15.31 11.18 6.75
C SER A 24 13.93 11.61 7.20
N ASP A 25 13.70 11.53 8.51
CA ASP A 25 12.45 11.95 9.14
C ASP A 25 12.37 13.47 9.35
N SER A 26 13.39 14.22 8.92
CA SER A 26 13.48 15.67 9.07
C SER A 26 13.41 16.37 7.70
N PRO A 27 12.82 17.58 7.61
CA PRO A 27 12.91 18.39 6.40
C PRO A 27 14.35 18.76 6.07
N ILE A 28 14.71 18.68 4.78
CA ILE A 28 16.05 19.03 4.28
C ILE A 28 15.95 20.26 3.40
N HIS A 29 16.80 21.25 3.68
CA HIS A 29 16.95 22.43 2.85
C HIS A 29 18.16 22.26 1.91
N ILE A 30 17.89 22.28 0.60
CA ILE A 30 18.94 22.21 -0.43
C ILE A 30 19.14 23.63 -0.96
N ALA A 31 20.35 24.17 -0.76
CA ALA A 31 20.73 25.48 -1.28
C ALA A 31 20.98 25.41 -2.80
N GLY A 32 20.79 26.53 -3.51
CA GLY A 32 20.91 26.58 -4.97
C GLY A 32 22.32 26.31 -5.52
N ASP A 33 23.34 26.38 -4.67
CA ASP A 33 24.74 26.06 -4.96
C ASP A 33 25.17 24.67 -4.45
N SER A 34 24.23 23.90 -3.89
CA SER A 34 24.53 22.59 -3.33
C SER A 34 24.72 21.54 -4.43
N LEU A 35 25.82 20.78 -4.35
CA LEU A 35 26.10 19.68 -5.26
C LEU A 35 25.25 18.45 -4.88
N ILE A 36 24.22 18.17 -5.69
CA ILE A 36 23.27 17.06 -5.45
C ILE A 36 23.73 15.77 -6.14
N GLY A 37 24.49 15.88 -7.23
CA GLY A 37 24.95 14.73 -8.01
C GLY A 37 25.87 15.11 -9.17
N ARG A 38 26.36 14.10 -9.90
CA ARG A 38 27.17 14.28 -11.12
C ARG A 38 26.38 13.78 -12.31
N ALA A 39 26.25 14.61 -13.34
CA ALA A 39 25.65 14.20 -14.61
C ALA A 39 26.70 13.54 -15.51
N HIS A 40 26.30 12.49 -16.20
CA HIS A 40 27.12 11.80 -17.20
C HIS A 40 26.45 11.91 -18.58
N ASN A 41 27.26 11.96 -19.64
CA ASN A 41 26.72 11.90 -20.99
C ASN A 41 26.21 10.47 -21.26
N PRO A 42 24.90 10.28 -21.50
CA PRO A 42 24.33 8.94 -21.66
C PRO A 42 24.90 8.20 -22.87
N ARG A 43 25.36 8.93 -23.91
CA ARG A 43 25.91 8.32 -25.14
C ARG A 43 27.27 7.66 -24.93
N SER A 44 28.01 8.07 -23.91
CA SER A 44 29.31 7.52 -23.54
C SER A 44 29.25 6.65 -22.29
N TRP A 45 28.23 6.85 -21.45
CA TRP A 45 28.11 6.17 -20.17
C TRP A 45 27.26 4.90 -20.23
N LEU A 46 26.16 4.90 -21.00
CA LEU A 46 25.29 3.73 -21.11
C LEU A 46 25.86 2.72 -22.10
N ASN A 47 25.64 1.44 -21.78
CA ASN A 47 26.04 0.33 -22.64
C ASN A 47 25.28 0.38 -23.97
N ARG A 48 26.01 0.25 -25.07
CA ARG A 48 25.46 0.19 -26.44
C ARG A 48 25.56 -1.24 -26.96
N PRO A 49 24.65 -1.67 -27.85
CA PRO A 49 24.72 -3.02 -28.43
C PRO A 49 26.06 -3.27 -29.13
N ASP A 50 26.64 -2.23 -29.73
CA ASP A 50 27.93 -2.27 -30.43
C ASP A 50 29.13 -2.48 -29.49
N ASN A 51 28.97 -2.29 -28.17
CA ASN A 51 30.04 -2.44 -27.20
C ASN A 51 30.29 -3.91 -26.82
N PHE A 52 29.46 -4.83 -27.29
CA PHE A 52 29.49 -6.23 -26.88
C PHE A 52 29.85 -7.12 -28.07
N SER A 53 30.61 -8.18 -27.80
CA SER A 53 30.90 -9.19 -28.81
C SER A 53 29.68 -10.10 -29.05
N GLU A 54 29.68 -10.84 -30.16
CA GLU A 54 28.65 -11.85 -30.46
C GLU A 54 28.51 -12.90 -29.34
N GLU A 55 29.61 -13.27 -28.69
CA GLU A 55 29.58 -14.18 -27.54
C GLU A 55 28.96 -13.53 -26.31
N ASP A 56 29.18 -12.24 -26.09
CA ASP A 56 28.54 -11.48 -25.00
C ASP A 56 27.04 -11.33 -25.26
N HIS A 57 26.62 -11.07 -26.50
CA HIS A 57 25.20 -11.05 -26.88
C HIS A 57 24.54 -12.39 -26.58
N ARG A 58 25.21 -13.50 -26.90
CA ARG A 58 24.71 -14.85 -26.59
C ARG A 58 24.57 -15.06 -25.08
N ARG A 59 25.55 -14.63 -24.28
CA ARG A 59 25.50 -14.74 -22.81
C ARG A 59 24.39 -13.88 -22.21
N ILE A 60 24.25 -12.64 -22.66
CA ILE A 60 23.19 -11.72 -22.25
C ILE A 60 21.83 -12.34 -22.59
N HIS A 61 21.67 -12.91 -23.79
CA HIS A 61 20.43 -13.52 -24.22
C HIS A 61 20.06 -14.77 -23.40
N VAL A 62 21.02 -15.65 -23.13
CA VAL A 62 20.81 -16.84 -22.28
C VAL A 62 20.42 -16.42 -20.86
N HIS A 63 21.11 -15.42 -20.30
CA HIS A 63 20.82 -14.90 -18.97
C HIS A 63 19.43 -14.24 -18.90
N ALA A 64 19.07 -13.41 -19.88
CA ALA A 64 17.75 -12.79 -19.97
C ALA A 64 16.64 -13.85 -20.10
N THR A 65 16.89 -14.91 -20.87
CA THR A 65 15.95 -16.04 -21.01
C THR A 65 15.77 -16.77 -19.68
N LEU A 66 16.85 -17.04 -18.94
CA LEU A 66 16.79 -17.63 -17.61
C LEU A 66 15.95 -16.78 -16.65
N ILE A 67 16.22 -15.46 -16.58
CA ILE A 67 15.44 -14.54 -15.74
C ILE A 67 13.96 -14.59 -16.13
N ARG A 68 13.65 -14.55 -17.44
CA ARG A 68 12.28 -14.64 -17.92
C ARG A 68 11.61 -15.94 -17.48
N THR A 69 12.28 -17.07 -17.60
CA THR A 69 11.72 -18.36 -17.14
C THR A 69 11.51 -18.39 -15.62
N LEU A 70 12.39 -17.76 -14.83
CA LEU A 70 12.19 -17.64 -13.39
C LEU A 70 10.99 -16.77 -13.07
N VAL A 71 10.83 -15.63 -13.76
CA VAL A 71 9.66 -14.74 -13.61
C VAL A 71 8.37 -15.47 -13.99
N ASP A 72 8.36 -16.21 -15.10
CA ASP A 72 7.18 -16.95 -15.58
C ASP A 72 6.83 -18.17 -14.69
N GLN A 73 7.84 -18.80 -14.08
CA GLN A 73 7.66 -19.89 -13.10
C GLN A 73 7.27 -19.38 -11.71
N THR A 74 7.47 -18.09 -11.45
CA THR A 74 6.92 -17.44 -10.27
C THR A 74 5.45 -17.15 -10.58
N PRO A 75 4.47 -17.75 -9.87
CA PRO A 75 3.07 -17.40 -10.07
C PRO A 75 2.92 -15.88 -9.92
N ALA A 76 2.00 -15.27 -10.70
CA ALA A 76 1.73 -13.84 -10.83
C ALA A 76 1.25 -13.14 -9.54
N VAL A 77 1.88 -13.45 -8.42
CA VAL A 77 1.92 -12.63 -7.24
C VAL A 77 3.14 -11.74 -7.45
N CYS A 78 2.91 -10.50 -7.89
CA CYS A 78 3.90 -9.45 -7.73
C CYS A 78 4.55 -9.63 -6.35
N SER A 79 5.84 -9.96 -6.30
CA SER A 79 6.63 -9.59 -5.14
C SER A 79 6.85 -8.08 -5.23
N ALA A 80 5.76 -7.31 -5.08
CA ALA A 80 5.85 -6.20 -4.15
C ALA A 80 6.60 -6.77 -2.95
N ILE A 81 7.65 -6.09 -2.48
CA ILE A 81 8.30 -6.47 -1.24
C ILE A 81 7.16 -6.71 -0.25
N ARG A 82 6.79 -7.97 -0.05
CA ARG A 82 6.00 -8.37 1.07
C ARG A 82 7.04 -8.14 2.14
N ALA A 83 6.94 -6.98 2.79
CA ALA A 83 7.20 -6.98 4.19
C ALA A 83 6.33 -8.14 4.69
N GLU A 84 6.96 -9.31 4.84
CA GLU A 84 6.54 -10.26 5.84
C GLU A 84 6.79 -9.55 7.15
N THR A 85 5.93 -8.57 7.45
CA THR A 85 5.35 -8.61 8.76
C THR A 85 4.74 -9.99 8.77
N ALA A 86 5.42 -10.95 9.42
CA ALA A 86 4.70 -12.05 10.03
C ALA A 86 3.47 -11.36 10.61
N ILE A 87 2.28 -11.69 10.10
CA ILE A 87 1.04 -11.17 10.64
C ILE A 87 0.96 -11.82 12.02
N THR A 88 1.79 -11.33 12.92
CA THR A 88 1.68 -11.42 14.35
C THR A 88 0.57 -10.45 14.65
N SER A 89 -0.63 -10.82 14.16
CA SER A 89 -1.88 -10.34 14.67
C SER A 89 -1.67 -10.19 16.17
N LYS A 90 -2.18 -9.10 16.74
CA LYS A 90 -2.27 -8.98 18.19
C LYS A 90 -2.78 -10.30 18.79
N ALA A 91 -3.66 -11.03 18.10
CA ALA A 91 -4.11 -12.37 18.46
C ALA A 91 -2.98 -13.41 18.57
N GLN A 92 -2.09 -13.54 17.58
CA GLN A 92 -1.00 -14.53 17.62
C GLN A 92 0.06 -14.20 18.67
N ARG A 93 0.41 -12.91 18.82
CA ARG A 93 1.27 -12.45 19.93
C ARG A 93 0.62 -12.65 21.30
N ASN A 94 -0.68 -12.44 21.42
CA ASN A 94 -1.42 -12.67 22.65
C ASN A 94 -1.61 -14.16 22.95
N ALA A 95 -1.61 -15.04 21.95
CA ALA A 95 -1.78 -16.48 22.10
C ALA A 95 -0.48 -17.19 22.52
N GLU A 96 0.65 -16.81 21.93
CA GLU A 96 1.93 -17.54 22.10
C GLU A 96 2.98 -16.75 22.92
N GLY A 97 2.83 -15.44 23.06
CA GLY A 97 3.78 -14.58 23.76
C GLY A 97 3.56 -14.51 25.28
N PRO A 98 4.63 -14.25 26.07
CA PRO A 98 4.48 -13.90 27.48
C PRO A 98 3.61 -12.66 27.62
N ASP A 99 2.84 -12.58 28.72
CA ASP A 99 2.04 -11.39 29.01
C ASP A 99 2.94 -10.16 29.09
N ASP A 100 2.52 -9.06 28.47
CA ASP A 100 3.27 -7.82 28.47
C ASP A 100 3.40 -7.30 29.92
N PRO A 101 4.61 -7.21 30.49
CA PRO A 101 4.80 -6.77 31.86
C PRO A 101 4.43 -5.29 32.08
N LEU A 102 4.21 -4.52 31.00
CA LEU A 102 3.70 -3.14 31.04
C LEU A 102 2.19 -3.04 30.82
N ALA A 103 1.49 -4.17 30.65
CA ALA A 103 0.04 -4.21 30.53
C ALA A 103 -0.60 -3.61 31.79
N THR A 104 -1.06 -2.38 31.67
CA THR A 104 -1.77 -1.66 32.72
C THR A 104 -3.25 -1.99 32.66
N ALA A 105 -3.97 -1.85 33.77
CA ALA A 105 -5.42 -2.00 33.79
C ALA A 105 -6.06 -1.07 32.72
N PRO A 106 -7.15 -1.50 32.05
CA PRO A 106 -7.76 -0.73 30.97
C PRO A 106 -7.99 0.73 31.38
N ILE A 107 -7.39 1.66 30.63
CA ILE A 107 -7.61 3.08 30.86
C ILE A 107 -9.10 3.41 30.74
N LYS A 108 -9.63 4.17 31.70
CA LYS A 108 -11.03 4.60 31.70
C LYS A 108 -11.24 5.57 30.54
N GLY A 109 -11.73 5.05 29.41
CA GLY A 109 -11.90 5.82 28.19
C GLY A 109 -12.86 6.99 28.37
N GLY A 110 -12.47 8.15 27.85
CA GLY A 110 -13.38 9.29 27.68
C GLY A 110 -14.49 8.98 26.67
N PRO A 111 -15.50 9.86 26.54
CA PRO A 111 -16.58 9.67 25.58
C PRO A 111 -16.00 9.49 24.18
N LYS A 112 -16.24 8.33 23.55
CA LYS A 112 -15.97 8.12 22.13
C LYS A 112 -16.76 9.17 21.36
N THR A 113 -16.08 10.15 20.77
CA THR A 113 -16.68 11.03 19.78
C THR A 113 -16.97 10.16 18.56
N SER A 114 -18.24 9.81 18.35
CA SER A 114 -18.67 9.07 17.16
C SER A 114 -18.51 9.99 15.96
N MET A 115 -17.63 9.62 15.04
CA MET A 115 -17.71 10.11 13.67
C MET A 115 -19.03 9.58 13.11
N GLU A 116 -19.88 10.47 12.60
CA GLU A 116 -21.11 10.07 11.93
C GLU A 116 -20.75 9.18 10.75
N ALA A 117 -21.56 8.14 10.50
CA ALA A 117 -21.34 7.28 9.35
C ALA A 117 -21.56 8.08 8.08
N ASP A 118 -20.61 8.04 7.15
CA ASP A 118 -20.75 8.69 5.85
C ASP A 118 -21.95 8.10 5.10
N ASP A 119 -22.64 8.95 4.34
CA ASP A 119 -23.79 8.53 3.53
C ASP A 119 -23.35 7.47 2.51
N PRO A 120 -24.12 6.37 2.34
CA PRO A 120 -23.76 5.30 1.42
C PRO A 120 -23.79 5.83 -0.03
N VAL A 121 -22.64 5.80 -0.70
CA VAL A 121 -22.53 6.14 -2.12
C VAL A 121 -23.13 5.02 -2.95
N SER A 122 -24.09 5.37 -3.81
CA SER A 122 -24.72 4.39 -4.71
C SER A 122 -23.84 4.07 -5.92
N THR A 123 -23.96 2.85 -6.46
CA THR A 123 -23.23 2.50 -7.70
C THR A 123 -23.57 3.42 -8.87
N SER A 124 -24.80 3.94 -8.93
CA SER A 124 -25.20 4.89 -9.98
C SER A 124 -24.49 6.24 -9.92
N THR A 125 -23.95 6.64 -8.76
CA THR A 125 -23.25 7.92 -8.57
C THR A 125 -21.73 7.76 -8.58
N LEU A 126 -21.20 6.53 -8.72
CA LEU A 126 -19.78 6.22 -8.61
C LEU A 126 -18.90 7.09 -9.52
N LEU A 127 -19.25 7.22 -10.80
CA LEU A 127 -18.47 8.00 -11.76
C LEU A 127 -18.53 9.51 -11.52
N GLN A 128 -19.54 10.00 -10.79
CA GLN A 128 -19.64 11.40 -10.40
C GLN A 128 -18.89 11.68 -9.09
N ALA A 129 -18.78 10.68 -8.22
CA ALA A 129 -18.06 10.76 -6.96
C ALA A 129 -16.54 10.63 -7.14
N VAL A 130 -16.10 9.96 -8.22
CA VAL A 130 -14.67 9.81 -8.54
C VAL A 130 -14.19 11.02 -9.34
N ASP A 131 -13.20 11.72 -8.80
CA ASP A 131 -12.54 12.82 -9.50
C ASP A 131 -11.57 12.28 -10.56
N VAL A 132 -11.93 12.44 -11.84
CA VAL A 132 -11.12 12.01 -12.99
C VAL A 132 -10.43 13.25 -13.58
N PRO A 133 -9.09 13.26 -13.72
CA PRO A 133 -8.39 14.44 -14.24
C PRO A 133 -8.81 14.77 -15.67
N THR A 134 -9.11 16.03 -15.92
CA THR A 134 -9.54 16.54 -17.24
C THR A 134 -8.42 16.65 -18.27
N ASP A 135 -7.16 16.47 -17.86
CA ASP A 135 -5.98 16.59 -18.72
C ASP A 135 -5.66 15.31 -19.53
N LEU A 136 -6.45 14.25 -19.32
CA LEU A 136 -6.33 12.99 -20.04
C LEU A 136 -7.01 13.07 -21.41
N LEU A 137 -6.38 12.44 -22.41
CA LEU A 137 -6.99 12.22 -23.73
C LEU A 137 -8.29 11.42 -23.58
N ASP A 138 -9.32 11.77 -24.37
CA ASP A 138 -10.67 11.17 -24.32
C ASP A 138 -10.65 9.63 -24.32
N ASP A 139 -9.77 9.02 -25.12
CA ASP A 139 -9.61 7.56 -25.20
C ASP A 139 -9.14 6.93 -23.87
N LYS A 140 -8.32 7.66 -23.11
CA LYS A 140 -7.79 7.22 -21.81
C LYS A 140 -8.80 7.40 -20.70
N CYS A 141 -9.59 8.47 -20.73
CA CYS A 141 -10.72 8.67 -19.83
C CYS A 141 -11.75 7.55 -19.97
N ALA A 142 -12.15 7.22 -21.21
CA ALA A 142 -13.09 6.13 -21.47
C ALA A 142 -12.57 4.77 -20.96
N THR A 143 -11.26 4.52 -21.13
CA THR A 143 -10.64 3.29 -20.60
C THR A 143 -10.69 3.25 -19.06
N LEU A 144 -10.44 4.38 -18.39
CA LEU A 144 -10.43 4.47 -16.94
C LEU A 144 -11.84 4.31 -16.35
N GLU A 145 -12.83 4.99 -16.93
CA GLU A 145 -14.26 4.85 -16.54
C GLU A 145 -14.74 3.40 -16.69
N GLN A 146 -14.30 2.71 -17.75
CA GLN A 146 -14.59 1.30 -17.96
C GLN A 146 -13.99 0.44 -16.85
N VAL A 147 -12.73 0.68 -16.48
CA VAL A 147 -12.07 -0.06 -15.39
C VAL A 147 -12.76 0.18 -14.05
N ILE A 148 -13.12 1.43 -13.73
CA ILE A 148 -13.84 1.78 -12.50
C ILE A 148 -15.19 1.06 -12.45
N SER A 149 -15.95 1.08 -13.55
CA SER A 149 -17.26 0.43 -13.65
C SER A 149 -17.16 -1.09 -13.53
N GLN A 150 -16.15 -1.71 -14.16
CA GLN A 150 -15.92 -3.16 -14.07
C GLN A 150 -15.57 -3.61 -12.65
N ASN A 151 -14.90 -2.75 -11.88
CA ASN A 151 -14.46 -3.03 -10.52
C ASN A 151 -15.36 -2.38 -9.46
N ALA A 152 -16.61 -2.02 -9.80
CA ALA A 152 -17.54 -1.36 -8.88
C ALA A 152 -17.70 -2.11 -7.55
N GLN A 153 -17.64 -3.45 -7.56
CA GLN A 153 -17.74 -4.30 -6.36
C GLN A 153 -16.56 -4.17 -5.38
N ALA A 154 -15.42 -3.60 -5.81
CA ALA A 154 -14.28 -3.33 -4.93
C ALA A 154 -14.49 -2.08 -4.07
N PHE A 155 -15.39 -1.19 -4.49
CA PHE A 155 -15.81 -0.03 -3.73
C PHE A 155 -17.04 -0.47 -2.92
N GLY A 156 -17.06 -0.25 -1.61
CA GLY A 156 -18.15 -0.67 -0.72
C GLY A 156 -19.45 0.12 -0.93
N LEU A 157 -19.96 0.10 -2.15
CA LEU A 157 -21.14 0.82 -2.64
C LEU A 157 -22.41 0.07 -2.22
N ASP A 158 -23.53 0.79 -2.16
CA ASP A 158 -24.85 0.18 -1.89
C ASP A 158 -24.91 -0.67 -0.61
N GLY A 159 -24.07 -0.37 0.39
CA GLY A 159 -24.00 -1.12 1.65
C GLY A 159 -23.36 -2.50 1.53
N TRP A 160 -22.64 -2.78 0.44
CA TRP A 160 -21.91 -4.03 0.26
C TRP A 160 -20.70 -4.07 1.19
N LEU A 161 -20.79 -4.89 2.24
CA LEU A 161 -19.66 -5.26 3.09
C LEU A 161 -19.02 -6.51 2.48
N GLY A 162 -17.76 -6.40 2.04
CA GLY A 162 -17.05 -7.49 1.38
C GLY A 162 -17.14 -8.81 2.16
N ASN A 163 -17.40 -9.91 1.46
CA ASN A 163 -17.46 -11.24 2.04
C ASN A 163 -16.26 -12.07 1.57
N TYR A 164 -15.56 -12.70 2.51
CA TYR A 164 -14.50 -13.65 2.22
C TYR A 164 -14.90 -15.02 2.75
N GLU A 165 -15.01 -16.01 1.87
CA GLU A 165 -15.31 -17.40 2.24
C GLU A 165 -14.10 -18.05 2.91
N GLY A 166 -13.88 -17.70 4.17
CA GLY A 166 -12.83 -18.26 5.00
C GLY A 166 -13.33 -18.47 6.43
N LEU A 167 -13.30 -19.71 6.90
CA LEU A 167 -13.43 -19.99 8.32
C LEU A 167 -12.07 -19.72 8.98
N VAL A 168 -12.08 -18.97 10.08
CA VAL A 168 -10.86 -18.61 10.82
C VAL A 168 -10.90 -19.30 12.17
N ASP A 169 -9.90 -20.12 12.44
CA ASP A 169 -9.66 -20.68 13.78
C ASP A 169 -8.91 -19.64 14.63
N ILE A 170 -9.46 -19.32 15.82
CA ILE A 170 -8.84 -18.39 16.77
C ILE A 170 -8.15 -19.20 17.88
N PRO A 171 -6.81 -19.36 17.84
CA PRO A 171 -6.10 -20.10 18.88
C PRO A 171 -6.12 -19.33 20.21
N LEU A 172 -6.40 -20.04 21.30
CA LEU A 172 -6.37 -19.50 22.66
C LEU A 172 -5.10 -19.96 23.39
N LYS A 173 -4.69 -19.18 24.40
CA LYS A 173 -3.66 -19.62 25.35
C LYS A 173 -4.10 -20.90 26.07
N PRO A 174 -3.17 -21.83 26.36
CA PRO A 174 -3.49 -22.98 27.22
C PRO A 174 -4.07 -22.48 28.55
N ASP A 175 -5.05 -23.21 29.08
CA ASP A 175 -5.76 -22.91 30.33
C ASP A 175 -6.63 -21.64 30.34
N THR A 176 -6.90 -21.02 29.19
CA THR A 176 -7.83 -19.89 29.10
C THR A 176 -9.25 -20.32 29.45
N GLN A 177 -9.88 -19.63 30.40
CA GLN A 177 -11.29 -19.83 30.75
C GLN A 177 -12.19 -18.78 30.08
N PRO A 178 -13.39 -19.14 29.63
CA PRO A 178 -14.37 -18.19 29.14
C PRO A 178 -14.72 -17.15 30.20
N ILE A 179 -14.76 -15.87 29.81
CA ILE A 179 -15.21 -14.78 30.67
C ILE A 179 -16.61 -14.35 30.26
N SER A 180 -17.47 -14.09 31.24
CA SER A 180 -18.80 -13.53 31.03
C SER A 180 -18.91 -12.23 31.82
N LEU A 181 -18.81 -11.10 31.11
CA LEU A 181 -18.94 -9.78 31.70
C LEU A 181 -20.35 -9.23 31.43
N PRO A 182 -21.00 -8.57 32.40
CA PRO A 182 -22.27 -7.91 32.15
C PRO A 182 -22.08 -6.78 31.11
N PRO A 183 -23.08 -6.53 30.25
CA PRO A 183 -23.02 -5.42 29.31
C PRO A 183 -22.80 -4.10 30.04
N PHE A 184 -21.96 -3.23 29.49
CA PHE A 184 -21.75 -1.90 30.07
C PHE A 184 -23.06 -1.10 30.06
N SER A 185 -23.25 -0.28 31.09
CA SER A 185 -24.39 0.63 31.17
C SER A 185 -24.28 1.70 30.08
N ALA A 186 -25.07 1.56 29.02
CA ALA A 186 -25.24 2.58 27.99
C ALA A 186 -26.41 3.53 28.34
N SER A 187 -26.27 4.81 28.02
CA SER A 187 -27.39 5.76 28.11
C SER A 187 -28.50 5.35 27.12
N PRO A 188 -29.77 5.74 27.35
CA PRO A 188 -30.86 5.46 26.41
C PRO A 188 -30.59 6.01 24.99
N ALA A 189 -29.89 7.14 24.89
CA ALA A 189 -29.48 7.72 23.61
C ALA A 189 -28.42 6.86 22.90
N ASN A 190 -27.36 6.45 23.62
CA ASN A 190 -26.32 5.60 23.04
C ASN A 190 -26.85 4.23 22.66
N ARG A 191 -27.80 3.68 23.43
CA ARG A 191 -28.43 2.40 23.13
C ARG A 191 -29.20 2.46 21.80
N LYS A 192 -29.94 3.55 21.54
CA LYS A 192 -30.60 3.75 20.23
C LYS A 192 -29.61 3.76 19.07
N VAL A 193 -28.46 4.41 19.24
CA VAL A 193 -27.41 4.43 18.21
C VAL A 193 -26.84 3.02 18.00
N ILE A 194 -26.50 2.30 19.07
CA ILE A 194 -25.98 0.94 19.01
C ILE A 194 -26.96 -0.01 18.31
N ASP A 195 -28.26 0.10 18.61
CA ASP A 195 -29.29 -0.76 18.02
C ASP A 195 -29.57 -0.43 16.54
N THR A 196 -29.15 0.75 16.06
CA THR A 196 -29.36 1.21 14.68
C THR A 196 -28.17 0.89 13.75
N GLN A 197 -26.98 0.73 14.33
CA GLN A 197 -25.74 0.38 13.61
C GLN A 197 -25.64 -1.11 13.32
#